data_AF-A0A1N7FCZ9-F1
#
_entry.id   AF-A0A1N7FCZ9-F1
#
_cell.length_a   1.000
_cell.length_b   1.000
_cell.length_c   1.000
_cell.angle_alpha   90.00
_cell.angle_beta   90.00
_cell.angle_gamma   90.00
#
_symmetry.space_group_name_H-M   'P 1'
#
loop_
_entity.id
_entity.type
_entity.pdbx_description
1 polymer ?
#
loop_
_entity_poly.entity_id
_entity_poly.type
_entity_poly.pdbx_seq_one_letter_code
_entity_poly.pdbx_strand_id
1 'polypeptide(L)' 'NIAGTTTDTDGNTHSFEGGHYISVTGYHDGGKTVTIADSADPNMASYRISVEHLADWIATRGYSTN' A
#
# COMPACT_ATOMS: atom_id res chain seq x y z
N ASN A 1 -1.52 -7.94 2.32
CA ASN A 1 -1.23 -8.54 1.00
C ASN A 1 -1.97 -7.70 -0.02
N ILE A 2 -1.28 -7.28 -1.07
CA ILE A 2 -1.80 -6.39 -2.11
C ILE A 2 -1.62 -7.03 -3.48
N ALA A 3 -2.31 -6.52 -4.49
CA ALA A 3 -2.04 -6.81 -5.89
C ALA A 3 -2.44 -5.64 -6.79
N GLY A 4 -1.81 -5.54 -7.95
CA GLY A 4 -2.04 -4.45 -8.89
C GLY A 4 -1.25 -3.19 -8.53
N THR A 5 -1.80 -2.03 -8.85
CA THR A 5 -1.08 -0.76 -8.80
C THR A 5 -1.73 0.25 -7.86
N THR A 6 -0.92 1.05 -7.17
CA THR A 6 -1.37 2.18 -6.36
C THR A 6 -0.46 3.39 -6.51
N THR A 7 -0.90 4.55 -6.00
CA THR A 7 -0.14 5.79 -5.97
C THR A 7 -0.01 6.28 -4.53
N ASP A 8 1.23 6.60 -4.14
CA ASP A 8 1.58 7.09 -2.80
C ASP A 8 1.34 8.59 -2.64
N THR A 9 1.54 9.14 -1.44
CA THR A 9 1.27 10.56 -1.15
C THR A 9 2.23 11.53 -1.85
N ASP A 10 3.37 11.01 -2.33
CA ASP A 10 4.39 11.78 -3.05
C ASP A 10 4.18 11.68 -4.57
N GLY A 11 3.15 10.94 -5.02
CA GLY A 11 2.79 10.75 -6.42
C GLY A 11 3.51 9.60 -7.12
N ASN A 12 4.29 8.78 -6.40
CA ASN A 12 4.98 7.65 -7.00
C ASN A 12 4.05 6.45 -7.14
N THR A 13 4.26 5.69 -8.21
CA THR A 13 3.47 4.50 -8.54
C THR A 13 4.16 3.24 -8.03
N HIS A 14 3.39 2.36 -7.38
CA HIS A 14 3.83 1.07 -6.87
C HIS A 14 3.00 -0.04 -7.51
N SER A 15 3.63 -0.98 -8.23
CA SER A 15 2.94 -2.02 -9.02
C SER A 15 3.42 -3.42 -8.68
N PHE A 16 2.50 -4.28 -8.24
CA PHE A 16 2.77 -5.68 -7.92
C PHE A 16 1.65 -6.59 -8.46
N GLU A 17 1.64 -6.84 -9.76
CA GLU A 17 0.59 -7.62 -10.44
C GLU A 17 0.44 -9.06 -9.92
N GLY A 18 1.55 -9.74 -9.57
CA GLY A 18 1.52 -11.08 -8.94
C GLY A 18 1.13 -11.06 -7.45
N GLY A 19 1.00 -9.86 -6.89
CA GLY A 19 0.77 -9.59 -5.49
C GLY A 19 2.02 -9.62 -4.62
N HIS A 20 1.92 -8.95 -3.47
CA HIS A 20 3.06 -8.66 -2.61
C HIS A 20 2.64 -8.48 -1.15
N TYR A 21 3.58 -8.71 -0.24
CA TYR A 21 3.38 -8.49 1.18
C TYR A 21 4.14 -7.24 1.61
N ILE A 22 3.37 -6.31 2.16
CA ILE A 22 3.86 -5.05 2.72
C ILE A 22 3.44 -4.98 4.20
N SER A 23 4.16 -4.19 4.99
CA SER A 23 3.84 -3.98 6.41
C SER A 23 3.43 -2.54 6.66
N VAL A 24 2.32 -2.33 7.36
CA VAL A 24 1.98 -1.01 7.92
C VAL A 24 2.75 -0.83 9.22
N THR A 25 3.54 0.24 9.31
CA THR A 25 4.42 0.51 10.47
C THR A 25 4.06 1.79 11.22
N GLY A 26 3.14 2.59 10.70
CA GLY A 26 2.69 3.82 11.37
C GLY A 26 1.43 4.40 10.74
N TYR A 27 0.73 5.23 11.52
CA TYR A 27 -0.46 5.99 11.12
C TYR A 27 -0.22 7.48 11.38
N HIS A 28 -0.72 8.33 10.49
CA HIS A 28 -0.58 9.79 10.53
C HIS A 28 -1.91 10.47 10.25
N ASP A 29 -1.99 11.78 10.48
CA ASP A 29 -3.14 12.64 10.09
C ASP A 29 -4.50 12.15 10.61
N GLY A 30 -4.53 11.69 11.86
CA GLY A 30 -5.74 11.09 12.45
C GLY A 30 -6.11 9.74 11.85
N GLY A 31 -5.14 9.01 11.30
CA GLY A 31 -5.33 7.70 10.69
C GLY A 31 -5.70 7.75 9.21
N LYS A 32 -5.53 8.89 8.53
CA LYS A 32 -5.83 9.03 7.09
C LYS A 32 -4.69 8.56 6.20
N THR A 33 -3.48 8.52 6.73
CA THR A 33 -2.26 8.14 6.00
C THR A 33 -1.52 7.07 6.80
N VAL A 34 -0.91 6.11 6.12
CA VAL A 34 -0.08 5.07 6.74
C VAL A 34 1.32 5.04 6.15
N THR A 35 2.29 4.65 6.97
CA THR A 35 3.64 4.32 6.51
C THR A 35 3.73 2.84 6.18
N ILE A 36 4.19 2.56 4.96
CA ILE A 36 4.46 1.22 4.46
C ILE A 36 5.96 0.98 4.54
N ALA A 37 6.35 -0.17 5.09
CA ALA A 37 7.68 -0.73 4.92
C ALA A 37 7.63 -1.82 3.84
N ASP A 38 8.48 -1.68 2.83
CA ASP A 38 8.56 -2.58 1.68
C ASP A 38 10.02 -2.98 1.42
N SER A 39 10.40 -4.17 1.86
CA SER A 39 11.77 -4.65 1.69
C SER A 39 12.09 -5.13 0.27
N ALA A 40 11.11 -5.22 -0.62
CA ALA A 40 11.32 -5.71 -1.99
C ALA A 40 11.89 -4.62 -2.92
N ASP A 41 11.64 -3.34 -2.63
CA ASP A 41 12.29 -2.23 -3.32
C ASP A 41 13.27 -1.51 -2.38
N PRO A 42 14.59 -1.77 -2.49
CA PRO A 42 15.58 -1.12 -1.64
C PRO A 42 15.73 0.38 -1.95
N ASN A 43 15.32 0.86 -3.12
CA ASN A 43 15.35 2.29 -3.44
C ASN A 43 14.19 3.04 -2.80
N MET A 44 13.10 2.34 -2.50
CA MET A 44 11.89 2.91 -1.92
C MET A 44 11.36 2.06 -0.76
N ALA A 45 12.26 1.74 0.17
CA ALA A 45 11.99 0.81 1.26
C ALA A 45 10.91 1.28 2.27
N SER A 46 10.55 2.56 2.22
CA SER A 46 9.48 3.15 3.02
C SER A 46 8.77 4.25 2.25
N TYR A 47 7.45 4.22 2.24
CA TYR A 47 6.60 5.24 1.61
C TYR A 47 5.31 5.47 2.40
N ARG A 48 4.56 6.51 2.06
CA ARG A 48 3.29 6.86 2.69
C ARG A 48 2.15 6.77 1.70
N ILE A 49 1.05 6.18 2.11
CA ILE A 49 -0.15 6.02 1.28
C ILE A 49 -1.38 6.40 2.08
N SER A 50 -2.42 6.92 1.42
CA SER A 50 -3.71 7.14 2.07
C SER A 50 -4.32 5.79 2.46
N VAL A 51 -5.07 5.77 3.57
CA VAL A 51 -5.78 4.55 4.00
C VAL A 51 -6.83 4.13 2.97
N GLU A 52 -7.42 5.09 2.24
CA GLU A 52 -8.35 4.83 1.14
C GLU A 52 -7.66 4.09 -0.01
N HIS A 53 -6.54 4.59 -0.52
CA HIS A 53 -5.78 3.91 -1.57
C HIS A 53 -5.24 2.55 -1.11
N LEU A 54 -4.84 2.41 0.15
CA LEU A 54 -4.43 1.12 0.69
C LEU A 54 -5.61 0.14 0.76
N ALA A 55 -6.80 0.61 1.18
CA ALA A 55 -8.00 -0.22 1.25
C ALA A 55 -8.38 -0.75 -0.14
N ASP A 56 -8.39 0.12 -1.15
CA ASP A 56 -8.64 -0.25 -2.54
C ASP A 56 -7.59 -1.26 -3.04
N TRP A 57 -6.31 -1.02 -2.73
CA TRP A 57 -5.22 -1.87 -3.18
C TRP A 57 -5.17 -3.25 -2.50
N ILE A 58 -5.72 -3.37 -1.28
CA ILE A 58 -5.93 -4.68 -0.64
C ILE A 58 -7.20 -5.34 -1.19
N ALA A 59 -8.24 -4.56 -1.50
CA ALA A 59 -9.50 -5.06 -2.02
C ALA A 59 -9.38 -5.68 -3.41
N THR A 60 -8.39 -5.31 -4.23
CA THR A 60 -8.10 -5.97 -5.52
C THR A 60 -7.81 -7.48 -5.38
N ARG A 61 -7.29 -7.93 -4.23
CA ARG A 61 -7.09 -9.35 -3.90
C ARG A 61 -8.38 -10.05 -3.44
N GLY A 62 -9.45 -9.30 -3.12
CA GLY A 62 -10.76 -9.81 -2.74
C GLY A 62 -10.75 -10.66 -1.46
N TYR A 63 -10.82 -10.03 -0.28
CA TYR A 63 -11.23 -10.74 0.95
C TYR A 63 -12.75 -10.67 1.20
N SER A 64 -13.48 -9.91 0.39
CA SER A 64 -14.95 -9.80 0.44
C SER A 64 -15.54 -10.52 -0.76
N THR A 65 -15.78 -11.82 -0.62
CA THR A 65 -16.75 -12.54 -1.46
C THR A 65 -18.14 -12.37 -0.86
N ASN A 66 -19.14 -12.03 -1.69
CA ASN A 66 -20.55 -12.10 -1.31
C ASN A 66 -20.95 -13.50 -0.81
#